data_AF-A0A9Q9K0S0-F1
#
_entry.id   AF-A0A9Q9K0S0-F1
#
_cell.length_a   1.000
_cell.length_b   1.000
_cell.length_c   1.000
_cell.angle_alpha   90.00
_cell.angle_beta   90.00
_cell.angle_gamma   90.00
#
_symmetry.space_group_name_H-M   'P 1'
#
loop_
_entity.id
_entity.type
_entity.pdbx_description
1 polymer ?
#
loop_
_entity_poly.entity_id
_entity_poly.type
_entity_poly.pdbx_seq_one_letter_code
_entity_poly.pdbx_strand_id
1 'polypeptide(L)' 'MTTDNQSFETMMHELEEIVKQLDNDTISLEESLALYQKGIALSKACEKTLKEAENKVSKLIEDEADDVNESKSE' A
#
# COMPACT_ATOMS: atom_id res chain seq x y z
N MET A 1 -13.08 -12.24 14.29
CA MET A 1 -11.61 -12.16 14.41
C MET A 1 -11.06 -12.62 13.08
N THR A 2 -10.69 -11.69 12.19
CA THR A 2 -10.18 -11.99 10.85
C THR A 2 -8.68 -11.74 10.84
N THR A 3 -7.98 -12.86 10.73
CA THR A 3 -6.54 -13.09 10.82
C THR A 3 -5.83 -12.70 9.51
N ASP A 4 -4.60 -12.19 9.65
CA ASP A 4 -3.48 -12.22 8.69
C ASP A 4 -3.74 -11.94 7.20
N ASN A 5 -4.05 -10.70 6.88
CA ASN A 5 -3.47 -10.13 5.67
C ASN A 5 -3.13 -8.68 5.98
N GLN A 6 -1.90 -8.25 5.69
CA GLN A 6 -1.44 -6.88 5.92
C GLN A 6 -2.35 -5.94 5.14
N SER A 7 -3.45 -5.48 5.74
CA SER A 7 -4.33 -4.52 5.10
C SER A 7 -3.54 -3.24 4.88
N PHE A 8 -3.84 -2.53 3.80
CA PHE A 8 -3.22 -1.24 3.53
C PHE A 8 -3.28 -0.32 4.76
N GLU A 9 -4.42 -0.29 5.44
CA GLU A 9 -4.63 0.46 6.69
C GLU A 9 -3.68 0.02 7.82
N THR A 10 -3.44 -1.29 7.97
CA THR A 10 -2.51 -1.81 8.99
C THR A 10 -1.08 -1.40 8.68
N MET A 11 -0.66 -1.52 7.42
CA MET A 11 0.69 -1.12 7.00
C MET A 11 0.90 0.39 7.15
N MET A 12 -0.14 1.18 6.85
CA MET A 12 -0.11 2.63 7.03
C MET A 12 0.00 3.01 8.50
N HIS A 13 -0.81 2.40 9.37
CA HIS A 13 -0.73 2.63 10.81
C HIS A 13 0.64 2.24 11.37
N GLU A 14 1.22 1.13 10.93
CA GLU A 14 2.56 0.72 11.35
C GLU A 14 3.64 1.69 10.87
N LEU A 15 3.51 2.24 9.66
CA LEU A 15 4.40 3.27 9.14
C LEU A 15 4.31 4.57 9.95
N GLU A 16 3.10 4.99 10.33
CA GLU A 16 2.89 6.16 11.20
C GLU A 16 3.56 5.98 12.56
N GLU A 17 3.44 4.79 13.17
CA GLU A 17 4.09 4.49 14.44
C GLU A 17 5.62 4.45 14.34
N ILE A 18 6.16 4.02 13.19
CA ILE A 18 7.61 4.09 12.92
C ILE A 18 8.08 5.54 12.85
N VAL A 19 7.34 6.41 12.14
CA VAL A 19 7.68 7.84 12.05
C VAL A 19 7.65 8.48 13.43
N LYS A 20 6.62 8.23 14.24
CA LYS A 20 6.54 8.74 15.61
C LYS A 20 7.72 8.29 16.48
N GLN A 21 8.19 7.06 16.32
CA GLN A 21 9.35 6.55 17.06
C GLN A 21 10.67 7.16 16.57
N LEU A 22 10.79 7.44 15.26
CA LEU A 22 11.97 8.09 14.69
C LEU A 22 12.08 9.57 15.09
N ASP A 23 10.95 10.24 15.35
CA ASP A 23 10.89 11.61 15.87
C ASP A 23 11.25 11.71 17.37
N ASN A 24 11.46 10.59 18.05
CA ASN A 24 11.84 10.58 19.46
C ASN A 24 13.35 10.83 19.63
N ASP A 25 13.72 11.95 20.26
CA ASP A 25 15.11 12.34 20.54
C ASP A 25 15.89 11.34 21.43
N THR A 26 15.21 10.40 22.11
CA THR A 26 15.87 9.40 22.97
C THR A 26 16.18 8.08 22.27
N ILE A 27 15.89 7.95 20.97
CA ILE A 27 16.13 6.71 20.23
C ILE A 27 17.63 6.49 19.98
N SER A 28 18.09 5.24 20.10
CA SER A 28 19.47 4.90 19.76
C SER A 28 19.71 4.87 18.24
N LEU A 29 20.97 4.99 17.83
CA LEU A 29 21.35 4.89 16.42
C LEU A 29 20.97 3.52 15.82
N GLU A 30 21.14 2.44 16.57
CA GLU A 30 20.83 1.09 16.10
C GLU A 30 19.33 0.88 15.92
N GLU A 31 18.52 1.38 16.86
CA GLU A 31 17.06 1.34 16.76
C GLU A 31 16.54 2.23 15.62
N SER A 32 17.08 3.42 15.44
CA SER A 32 16.68 4.30 14.34
C SER A 32 17.01 3.70 12.96
N LEU A 33 18.15 3.03 12.82
CA LEU A 33 18.48 2.28 11.59
C LEU A 33 17.52 1.12 11.35
N ALA A 34 17.17 0.35 12.38
CA ALA A 34 16.23 -0.76 12.27
C ALA A 34 14.83 -0.28 11.88
N LEU A 35 14.33 0.77 12.55
CA LEU A 35 13.04 1.39 12.24
C LEU A 35 13.02 1.97 10.83
N TYR A 36 14.10 2.62 10.40
CA TYR A 36 14.21 3.16 9.05
C TYR A 36 14.13 2.07 7.99
N GLN A 37 14.88 0.97 8.14
CA GLN A 37 14.81 -0.17 7.22
C GLN A 37 13.39 -0.77 7.17
N LYS A 38 12.75 -0.91 8.33
CA LYS A 38 11.37 -1.38 8.42
C LYS A 38 10.38 -0.44 7.72
N GLY A 39 10.53 0.88 7.92
CA GLY A 39 9.71 1.89 7.29
C GLY A 39 9.83 1.88 5.76
N ILE A 40 11.05 1.69 5.23
CA ILE A 40 11.26 1.55 3.78
C ILE A 40 10.59 0.29 3.24
N ALA A 41 10.66 -0.84 3.95
CA ALA A 41 10.01 -2.07 3.53
C ALA A 41 8.47 -1.93 3.51
N LEU A 42 7.89 -1.32 4.55
CA LEU A 42 6.46 -1.06 4.65
C LEU A 42 5.98 -0.08 3.56
N SER A 43 6.72 1.01 3.32
CA SER A 43 6.40 1.98 2.27
C SER A 43 6.31 1.31 0.89
N LYS A 44 7.27 0.43 0.55
CA LYS A 44 7.24 -0.35 -0.69
C LYS A 44 6.04 -1.31 -0.76
N ALA A 45 5.65 -1.91 0.36
CA ALA A 45 4.48 -2.79 0.42
C ALA A 45 3.17 -2.01 0.20
N CYS A 46 3.06 -0.81 0.78
CA CYS A 46 1.94 0.10 0.53
C CYS A 46 1.86 0.50 -0.95
N GLU A 47 2.97 0.92 -1.55
CA GLU A 47 3.03 1.31 -2.97
C GLU A 47 2.61 0.15 -3.89
N LYS A 48 3.10 -1.07 -3.62
CA LYS A 48 2.70 -2.26 -4.36
C LYS A 48 1.20 -2.51 -4.26
N THR A 49 0.64 -2.38 -3.07
CA THR A 49 -0.80 -2.60 -2.82
C THR A 49 -1.65 -1.58 -3.58
N LEU A 50 -1.26 -0.30 -3.57
CA LEU A 50 -1.93 0.75 -4.33
C LEU A 50 -1.86 0.48 -5.83
N LYS A 51 -0.68 0.13 -6.34
CA LYS A 51 -0.49 -0.21 -7.75
C LYS A 51 -1.34 -1.41 -8.19
N GLU A 52 -1.47 -2.43 -7.35
CA GLU A 52 -2.35 -3.57 -7.63
C GLU A 52 -3.83 -3.15 -7.65
N ALA A 53 -4.25 -2.25 -6.77
CA ALA A 53 -5.60 -1.70 -6.76
C ALA A 53 -5.88 -0.86 -8.02
N GLU A 54 -4.96 0.03 -8.39
CA GLU A 54 -5.05 0.85 -9.61
C GLU A 54 -5.16 -0.03 -10.85
N ASN A 55 -4.30 -1.04 -10.99
CA ASN A 55 -4.36 -1.96 -12.13
C ASN A 55 -5.69 -2.71 -12.21
N LYS A 56 -6.28 -3.11 -11.07
CA LYS A 56 -7.59 -3.75 -11.06
C LYS A 56 -8.68 -2.79 -11.55
N VAL A 57 -8.65 -1.54 -11.10
CA VAL A 57 -9.61 -0.51 -11.54
C VAL A 57 -9.44 -0.21 -13.03
N SER A 58 -8.21 -0.04 -13.52
CA SER A 58 -7.94 0.20 -14.95
C SER A 58 -8.48 -0.93 -15.83
N LYS A 59 -8.28 -2.19 -15.43
CA LYS A 59 -8.82 -3.34 -16.17
C LYS A 59 -10.34 -3.37 -16.22
N LEU A 60 -11.01 -3.06 -15.10
CA LEU A 60 -12.47 -3.00 -15.07
C LEU A 60 -13.00 -1.93 -16.02
N ILE A 61 -12.34 -0.77 -16.08
CA ILE A 61 -12.70 0.32 -17.00
C ILE A 61 -12.44 -0.08 -18.47
N GLU A 62 -11.34 -0.78 -18.76
CA GLU A 62 -11.05 -1.30 -20.11
C GLU A 62 -12.10 -2.35 -20.53
N ASP A 63 -12.44 -3.29 -19.65
CA ASP A 63 -13.45 -4.31 -19.90
C ASP A 63 -14.85 -3.69 -20.13
N GLU A 64 -15.22 -2.66 -19.35
CA GLU A 64 -16.46 -1.89 -19.58
C GLU A 64 -16.44 -1.11 -20.90
N ALA A 65 -15.27 -0.64 -21.36
CA ALA A 65 -15.14 0.09 -22.62
C ALA A 65 -15.25 -0.83 -23.85
N ASP A 66 -14.76 -2.07 -23.76
CA ASP A 66 -14.88 -3.07 -24.82
C ASP A 66 -16.34 -3.55 -24.99
N ASP A 67 -17.09 -3.74 -23.89
CA ASP A 67 -18.51 -4.14 -23.91
C ASP A 67 -19.42 -3.09 -24.60
N VAL A 68 -19.07 -1.80 -24.49
CA VAL A 68 -19.79 -0.69 -25.14
C VAL A 68 -19.55 -0.64 -26.66
N ASN A 69 -18.48 -1.23 -27.17
CA ASN A 69 -18.15 -1.20 -28.61
C ASN A 69 -18.83 -2.34 -29.41
N GLU A 70 -19.11 -3.49 -28.78
CA GLU A 70 -19.84 -4.57 -29.44
C GLU A 70 -21.33 -4.26 -29.64
N SER A 71 -21.91 -3.39 -28.80
CA SER A 71 -23.33 -3.00 -28.88
C SER A 71 -23.69 -2.02 -30.00
N LYS A 72 -22.72 -1.58 -30.82
CA LYS A 72 -22.93 -0.58 -31.89
C LYS A 72 -22.85 -1.13 -33.32
N SER A 73 -22.75 -2.45 -33.46
CA SER A 73 -22.58 -3.12 -34.76
C SER A 73 -23.83 -3.89 -35.27
N GLU A 74 -24.99 -3.73 -34.65
CA GLU A 74 -26.29 -4.16 -35.23
C GLU A 74 -27.08 -2.99 -35.84
#